data_AF-A0A2Z3H4M3-F1
#
_entry.id   AF-A0A2Z3H4M3-F1
#
_cell.length_a   1.000
_cell.length_b   1.000
_cell.length_c   1.000
_cell.angle_alpha   90.00
_cell.angle_beta   90.00
_cell.angle_gamma   90.00
#
_symmetry.space_group_name_H-M   'P 1'
#
loop_
_entity.id
_entity.type
_entity.pdbx_description
1 polymer ?
#
loop_
_entity_poly.entity_id
_entity_poly.type
_entity_poly.pdbx_seq_one_letter_code
_entity_poly.pdbx_strand_id
1 'polypeptide(L)'
;MHPDADALLDAIFDAPDDDTPRLVYADWLQEHGQEAYAQFIRLQCAAARHPLWSDEANRLWEEIGRVWTRLDEEWWPATRDDWDLRNGARLDATHFHRGFLGNRLGLTCDQLARYGISCWPWLPLPETTLSSDPEDEYDDDENDSEEPLHSDHDEGEEPDILRLFRLRRLRVVGGDRPRRLGCWQLIASPRLTNLEVLDLSALGLSSRYAEQLLAPDRFPRLREVRLNVFDSNGPRIGSAGCLTADIDTSAIYLARLRRRFDARFEKVVWCTDP
;
A
#
# COMPACT_ATOMS: atom_id res chain seq x y z
N MET A 1 -5.68 20.24 -1.30
CA MET A 1 -5.18 19.78 0.01
C MET A 1 -6.02 20.46 1.08
N HIS A 2 -6.56 19.73 2.06
CA HIS A 2 -7.33 20.30 3.17
C HIS A 2 -6.55 20.06 4.46
N PRO A 3 -5.69 21.01 4.89
CA PRO A 3 -4.82 20.80 6.06
C PRO A 3 -5.58 20.41 7.32
N ASP A 4 -6.77 20.99 7.52
CA ASP A 4 -7.63 20.69 8.66
C ASP A 4 -8.13 19.24 8.63
N ALA A 5 -8.56 18.76 7.46
CA ALA A 5 -8.93 17.36 7.29
C ALA A 5 -7.73 16.42 7.46
N ASP A 6 -6.55 16.86 7.03
CA ASP A 6 -5.36 16.04 7.17
C ASP A 6 -4.99 15.84 8.65
N ALA A 7 -5.12 16.89 9.48
CA ALA A 7 -4.93 16.80 10.92
C ALA A 7 -6.01 15.94 11.62
N LEU A 8 -7.27 16.01 11.18
CA LEU A 8 -8.34 15.16 11.70
C LEU A 8 -8.10 13.67 11.39
N LEU A 9 -7.66 13.37 10.17
CA LEU A 9 -7.31 12.00 9.78
C LEU A 9 -6.10 11.48 10.55
N ASP A 10 -5.07 12.30 10.76
CA ASP A 10 -3.93 11.92 11.60
C ASP A 10 -4.38 11.57 13.04
N ALA A 11 -5.30 12.33 13.63
CA ALA A 11 -5.87 12.01 14.94
C ALA A 11 -6.65 10.68 14.97
N ILE A 12 -7.38 10.35 13.90
CA ILE A 12 -8.06 9.05 13.75
C ILE A 12 -7.06 7.91 13.71
N PHE A 13 -5.94 8.11 13.00
CA PHE A 13 -4.90 7.09 12.83
C PHE A 13 -4.03 6.90 14.07
N ASP A 14 -3.83 7.96 14.87
CA ASP A 14 -3.13 7.88 16.15
C ASP A 14 -4.00 7.20 17.25
N ALA A 15 -5.33 7.21 17.10
CA ALA A 15 -6.28 6.57 18.01
C ALA A 15 -7.31 5.67 17.25
N PRO A 16 -6.86 4.54 16.67
CA PRO A 16 -7.70 3.75 15.76
C PRO A 16 -8.90 3.07 16.43
N ASP A 17 -8.91 2.91 17.76
CA ASP A 17 -10.05 2.34 18.50
C ASP A 17 -11.03 3.40 19.04
N ASP A 18 -10.67 4.69 18.98
CA ASP A 18 -11.47 5.79 19.49
C ASP A 18 -12.43 6.32 18.40
N ASP A 19 -13.73 6.34 18.71
CA ASP A 19 -14.74 6.89 17.81
C ASP A 19 -14.73 8.43 17.82
N THR A 20 -14.25 9.08 18.88
CA THR A 20 -14.30 10.55 19.02
C THR A 20 -13.66 11.29 17.84
N PRO A 21 -12.40 11.03 17.43
CA PRO A 21 -11.82 11.74 16.28
C PRO A 21 -12.57 11.44 14.97
N ARG A 22 -13.18 10.26 14.85
CA ARG A 22 -14.00 9.88 13.68
C ARG A 22 -15.30 10.67 13.62
N LEU A 23 -15.94 10.89 14.75
CA LEU A 23 -17.16 11.68 14.83
C LEU A 23 -16.89 13.16 14.55
N VAL A 24 -15.77 13.71 15.06
CA VAL A 24 -15.34 15.08 14.71
C VAL A 24 -15.06 15.21 13.20
N TYR A 25 -14.42 14.20 12.61
CA TYR A 25 -14.20 14.18 11.15
C TYR A 25 -15.51 14.06 10.36
N ALA A 26 -16.49 13.30 10.86
CA ALA A 26 -17.81 13.23 10.25
C ALA A 26 -18.53 14.59 10.29
N ASP A 27 -18.41 15.35 11.38
CA ASP A 27 -18.95 16.70 11.47
C ASP A 27 -18.28 17.63 10.44
N TRP A 28 -16.94 17.56 10.33
CA TRP A 28 -16.20 18.29 9.29
C TRP A 28 -16.66 17.92 7.87
N LEU A 29 -16.83 16.63 7.57
CA LEU A 29 -17.32 16.16 6.26
C LEU A 29 -18.69 16.74 5.93
N GLN A 30 -19.62 16.71 6.88
CA GLN A 30 -20.96 17.26 6.73
C GLN A 30 -20.91 18.77 6.44
N GLU A 31 -20.09 19.53 7.16
CA GLU A 31 -19.90 20.97 6.92
C GLU A 31 -19.32 21.27 5.52
N HIS A 32 -18.61 20.30 4.93
CA HIS A 32 -17.98 20.41 3.62
C HIS A 32 -18.76 19.70 2.51
N GLY A 33 -20.05 19.39 2.74
CA GLY A 33 -20.95 18.84 1.74
C GLY A 33 -20.78 17.36 1.44
N GLN A 34 -20.05 16.62 2.30
CA GLN A 34 -19.83 15.17 2.21
C GLN A 34 -20.75 14.42 3.19
N GLU A 35 -22.06 14.69 3.10
CA GLU A 35 -23.08 14.20 4.04
C GLU A 35 -23.19 12.67 4.03
N ALA A 36 -23.15 12.03 2.86
CA ALA A 36 -23.25 10.57 2.78
C ALA A 36 -22.07 9.91 3.51
N TYR A 37 -20.85 10.45 3.35
CA TYR A 37 -19.68 9.89 4.04
C TYR A 37 -19.69 10.17 5.55
N ALA A 38 -20.13 11.36 5.97
CA ALA A 38 -20.33 11.68 7.38
C ALA A 38 -21.32 10.69 8.05
N GLN A 39 -22.47 10.46 7.41
CA GLN A 39 -23.47 9.50 7.90
C GLN A 39 -22.91 8.07 7.93
N PHE A 40 -22.15 7.67 6.91
CA PHE A 40 -21.51 6.36 6.83
C PHE A 40 -20.58 6.09 8.03
N ILE A 41 -19.71 7.06 8.37
CA ILE A 41 -18.82 6.96 9.53
C ILE A 41 -19.63 6.81 10.83
N ARG A 42 -20.64 7.65 11.04
CA ARG A 42 -21.46 7.64 12.26
C ARG A 42 -22.19 6.31 12.45
N LEU A 43 -22.79 5.78 11.38
CA LEU A 43 -23.49 4.50 11.42
C LEU A 43 -22.54 3.33 11.70
N GLN A 44 -21.37 3.29 11.07
CA GLN A 44 -20.40 2.23 11.35
C GLN A 44 -19.83 2.31 12.77
N CYS A 45 -19.60 3.51 13.31
CA CYS A 45 -19.22 3.68 14.72
C CYS A 45 -20.32 3.19 15.66
N ALA A 46 -21.59 3.53 15.38
CA ALA A 46 -22.72 3.04 16.15
C ALA A 46 -22.83 1.50 16.09
N ALA A 47 -22.73 0.92 14.90
CA ALA A 47 -22.80 -0.53 14.69
C ALA A 47 -21.70 -1.29 15.46
N ALA A 48 -20.48 -0.73 15.51
CA ALA A 48 -19.35 -1.33 16.21
C ALA A 48 -19.52 -1.40 17.75
N ARG A 49 -20.47 -0.66 18.33
CA ARG A 49 -20.78 -0.70 19.78
C ARG A 49 -21.77 -1.81 20.15
N HIS A 50 -22.38 -2.44 19.16
CA HIS A 50 -23.33 -3.53 19.38
C HIS A 50 -22.68 -4.89 19.10
N PRO A 51 -23.08 -5.96 19.82
CA PRO A 51 -22.66 -7.30 19.47
C PRO A 51 -23.03 -7.65 18.03
N LEU A 52 -22.14 -8.39 17.36
CA LEU A 52 -22.39 -8.93 16.03
C LEU A 52 -23.72 -9.71 16.01
N TRP A 53 -24.47 -9.55 14.92
CA TRP A 53 -25.77 -10.18 14.69
C TRP A 53 -26.91 -9.81 15.65
N SER A 54 -26.73 -8.82 16.53
CA SER A 54 -27.84 -8.26 17.30
C SER A 54 -28.85 -7.54 16.39
N ASP A 55 -30.11 -7.47 16.80
CA ASP A 55 -31.16 -6.76 16.03
C ASP A 55 -30.79 -5.29 15.76
N GLU A 56 -30.13 -4.63 16.72
CA GLU A 56 -29.63 -3.26 16.54
C GLU A 56 -28.49 -3.20 15.52
N ALA A 57 -27.50 -4.10 15.61
CA ALA A 57 -26.42 -4.15 14.63
C ALA A 57 -26.97 -4.43 13.22
N ASN A 58 -27.91 -5.36 13.07
CA ASN A 58 -28.53 -5.67 11.79
C ASN A 58 -29.30 -4.46 11.21
N ARG A 59 -30.10 -3.77 12.04
CA ARG A 59 -30.79 -2.53 11.63
C ARG A 59 -29.82 -1.44 11.17
N LEU A 60 -28.72 -1.24 11.89
CA LEU A 60 -27.68 -0.29 11.52
C LEU A 60 -27.00 -0.70 10.21
N TRP A 61 -26.71 -1.98 10.00
CA TRP A 61 -26.12 -2.48 8.75
C TRP A 61 -27.06 -2.35 7.53
N GLU A 62 -28.37 -2.49 7.72
CA GLU A 62 -29.34 -2.15 6.68
C GLU A 62 -29.30 -0.66 6.31
N GLU A 63 -29.16 0.23 7.30
CA GLU A 63 -29.02 1.66 7.04
C GLU A 63 -27.67 2.00 6.38
N ILE A 64 -26.59 1.37 6.82
CA ILE A 64 -25.27 1.47 6.19
C ILE A 64 -25.36 1.10 4.71
N GLY A 65 -26.07 0.01 4.37
CA GLY A 65 -26.28 -0.40 2.99
C GLY A 65 -27.01 0.66 2.15
N ARG A 66 -28.00 1.35 2.72
CA ARG A 66 -28.70 2.47 2.06
C ARG A 66 -27.81 3.70 1.87
N VAL A 67 -26.96 4.01 2.85
CA VAL A 67 -26.00 5.12 2.76
C VAL A 67 -24.91 4.81 1.75
N TRP A 68 -24.45 3.55 1.68
CA TRP A 68 -23.46 3.09 0.72
C TRP A 68 -23.86 3.39 -0.73
N THR A 69 -25.14 3.20 -1.08
CA THR A 69 -25.63 3.54 -2.42
C THR A 69 -25.45 5.02 -2.77
N ARG A 70 -25.61 5.94 -1.82
CA ARG A 70 -25.35 7.38 -2.04
C ARG A 70 -23.87 7.70 -2.08
N LEU A 71 -23.09 7.08 -1.20
CA LEU A 71 -21.64 7.23 -1.18
C LEU A 71 -21.01 6.76 -2.50
N ASP A 72 -21.54 5.68 -3.09
CA ASP A 72 -21.14 5.17 -4.42
C ASP A 72 -21.33 6.19 -5.54
N GLU A 73 -22.34 7.05 -5.45
CA GLU A 73 -22.58 8.12 -6.43
C GLU A 73 -21.59 9.28 -6.25
N GLU A 74 -21.28 9.64 -5.01
CA GLU A 74 -20.38 10.75 -4.67
C GLU A 74 -18.89 10.41 -4.91
N TRP A 75 -18.49 9.14 -4.75
CA TRP A 75 -17.08 8.68 -4.73
C TRP A 75 -16.70 7.74 -5.88
N TRP A 76 -17.52 7.67 -6.93
CA TRP A 76 -17.16 7.08 -8.22
C TRP A 76 -15.90 7.79 -8.76
N PRO A 77 -14.83 7.08 -9.18
CA PRO A 77 -14.77 5.67 -9.62
C PRO A 77 -14.42 4.59 -8.58
N ALA A 78 -13.99 4.96 -7.37
CA ALA A 78 -13.41 4.00 -6.42
C ALA A 78 -14.38 2.90 -5.96
N THR A 79 -15.68 3.09 -6.03
CA THR A 79 -16.65 2.11 -5.50
C THR A 79 -17.14 1.11 -6.55
N ARG A 80 -16.85 1.31 -7.83
CA ARG A 80 -17.42 0.50 -8.94
C ARG A 80 -16.38 -0.13 -9.86
N ASP A 81 -15.16 0.39 -9.90
CA ASP A 81 -14.03 -0.30 -10.53
C ASP A 81 -13.64 -1.53 -9.71
N ASP A 82 -12.95 -2.48 -10.32
CA ASP A 82 -12.52 -3.70 -9.65
C ASP A 82 -11.32 -3.41 -8.73
N TRP A 83 -11.44 -3.85 -7.48
CA TRP A 83 -10.36 -3.79 -6.50
C TRP A 83 -9.67 -5.16 -6.47
N ASP A 84 -8.42 -5.22 -5.99
CA ASP A 84 -7.70 -6.49 -5.78
C ASP A 84 -8.23 -7.24 -4.54
N LEU A 85 -9.54 -7.48 -4.56
CA LEU A 85 -10.27 -8.32 -3.63
C LEU A 85 -10.29 -9.73 -4.20
N ARG A 86 -10.20 -10.73 -3.32
CA ARG A 86 -10.27 -12.15 -3.72
C ARG A 86 -11.49 -12.37 -4.63
N ASN A 87 -11.24 -12.82 -5.86
CA ASN A 87 -12.22 -13.14 -6.90
C ASN A 87 -12.81 -11.94 -7.67
N GLY A 88 -12.10 -10.81 -7.80
CA GLY A 88 -12.57 -9.67 -8.59
C GLY A 88 -13.82 -9.01 -8.00
N ALA A 89 -13.96 -9.06 -6.68
CA ALA A 89 -15.10 -8.45 -6.00
C ALA A 89 -14.98 -6.92 -6.05
N ARG A 90 -16.13 -6.23 -6.09
CA ARG A 90 -16.19 -4.78 -5.93
C ARG A 90 -16.13 -4.40 -4.46
N LEU A 91 -15.68 -3.18 -4.21
CA LEU A 91 -15.72 -2.59 -2.88
C LEU A 91 -17.18 -2.44 -2.41
N ASP A 92 -17.43 -2.76 -1.15
CA ASP A 92 -18.71 -2.55 -0.49
C ASP A 92 -18.52 -2.06 0.95
N ALA A 93 -19.62 -1.75 1.63
CA ALA A 93 -19.60 -1.24 2.99
C ALA A 93 -18.90 -2.16 4.02
N THR A 94 -18.84 -3.47 3.77
CA THR A 94 -18.23 -4.47 4.68
C THR A 94 -16.71 -4.43 4.67
N HIS A 95 -16.12 -3.84 3.63
CA HIS A 95 -14.68 -3.60 3.53
C HIS A 95 -14.21 -2.42 4.40
N PHE A 96 -15.17 -1.64 4.92
CA PHE A 96 -14.90 -0.51 5.80
C PHE A 96 -15.16 -0.90 7.25
N HIS A 97 -14.31 -0.39 8.14
CA HIS A 97 -14.50 -0.46 9.57
C HIS A 97 -14.49 0.96 10.14
N ARG A 98 -15.62 1.37 10.71
CA ARG A 98 -15.84 2.71 11.28
C ARG A 98 -15.50 3.84 10.30
N GLY A 99 -15.87 3.63 9.03
CA GLY A 99 -15.77 4.61 7.95
C GLY A 99 -14.44 4.62 7.18
N PHE A 100 -13.50 3.72 7.47
CA PHE A 100 -12.22 3.62 6.77
C PHE A 100 -11.98 2.21 6.27
N LEU A 101 -11.25 2.09 5.16
CA LEU A 101 -10.87 0.81 4.59
C LEU A 101 -10.15 -0.05 5.63
N GLY A 102 -10.50 -1.33 5.69
CA GLY A 102 -9.80 -2.30 6.54
C GLY A 102 -8.42 -2.66 5.99
N ASN A 103 -7.51 -3.08 6.88
CA ASN A 103 -6.12 -3.42 6.54
C ASN A 103 -5.94 -4.73 5.75
N ARG A 104 -7.03 -5.44 5.41
CA ARG A 104 -6.98 -6.68 4.62
C ARG A 104 -7.01 -6.46 3.11
N LEU A 105 -7.16 -5.21 2.70
CA LEU A 105 -7.26 -4.85 1.30
C LEU A 105 -5.84 -4.60 0.75
N GLY A 106 -5.49 -5.34 -0.31
CA GLY A 106 -4.31 -5.07 -1.13
C GLY A 106 -4.64 -4.04 -2.20
N LEU A 107 -3.70 -3.15 -2.50
CA LEU A 107 -3.84 -2.14 -3.54
C LEU A 107 -2.73 -2.34 -4.56
N THR A 108 -3.04 -2.22 -5.84
CA THR A 108 -1.98 -2.03 -6.81
C THR A 108 -1.48 -0.59 -6.80
N CYS A 109 -0.33 -0.34 -7.43
CA CYS A 109 0.17 1.03 -7.54
C CYS A 109 -0.70 1.89 -8.47
N ASP A 110 -1.26 1.30 -9.52
CA ASP A 110 -2.24 1.99 -10.37
C ASP A 110 -3.46 2.42 -9.55
N GLN A 111 -4.04 1.50 -8.77
CA GLN A 111 -5.18 1.81 -7.91
C GLN A 111 -4.87 2.94 -6.92
N LEU A 112 -3.69 2.91 -6.28
CA LEU A 112 -3.31 3.97 -5.35
C LEU A 112 -3.07 5.33 -6.04
N ALA A 113 -2.47 5.33 -7.24
CA ALA A 113 -2.28 6.55 -8.03
C ALA A 113 -3.62 7.11 -8.54
N ARG A 114 -4.47 6.24 -9.08
CA ARG A 114 -5.78 6.56 -9.67
C ARG A 114 -6.77 7.08 -8.64
N TYR A 115 -6.83 6.45 -7.46
CA TYR A 115 -7.83 6.80 -6.43
C TYR A 115 -7.29 7.67 -5.31
N GLY A 116 -5.97 7.81 -5.14
CA GLY A 116 -5.35 8.56 -4.03
C GLY A 116 -5.75 10.05 -3.98
N ILE A 117 -6.10 10.64 -5.13
CA ILE A 117 -6.55 12.04 -5.21
C ILE A 117 -8.05 12.15 -4.91
N SER A 118 -8.88 11.39 -5.61
CA SER A 118 -10.35 11.47 -5.49
C SER A 118 -10.86 10.86 -4.18
N CYS A 119 -10.17 9.85 -3.66
CA CYS A 119 -10.55 9.11 -2.45
C CYS A 119 -9.53 9.28 -1.31
N TRP A 120 -8.96 10.47 -1.23
CA TRP A 120 -7.86 10.84 -0.32
C TRP A 120 -8.07 10.60 1.20
N PRO A 121 -9.29 10.50 1.75
CA PRO A 121 -9.48 10.05 3.14
C PRO A 121 -9.34 8.55 3.32
N TRP A 122 -9.62 7.78 2.26
CA TRP A 122 -9.50 6.33 2.28
C TRP A 122 -8.06 5.92 1.99
N LEU A 123 -7.29 6.76 1.27
CA LEU A 123 -6.00 6.38 0.72
C LEU A 123 -4.92 7.48 0.85
N PRO A 124 -3.65 7.09 1.12
CA PRO A 124 -3.26 5.78 1.63
C PRO A 124 -3.62 5.63 3.12
N LEU A 125 -3.95 4.41 3.56
CA LEU A 125 -4.12 4.07 4.97
C LEU A 125 -2.77 3.97 5.68
N PRO A 126 -2.68 4.24 6.99
CA PRO A 126 -1.44 4.04 7.76
C PRO A 126 -0.83 2.66 7.56
N GLU A 127 -1.66 1.63 7.44
CA GLU A 127 -1.27 0.29 7.01
C GLU A 127 -1.74 0.05 5.59
N THR A 128 -0.81 0.01 4.63
CA THR A 128 -1.12 -0.29 3.24
C THR A 128 -0.33 -1.52 2.79
N THR A 129 -1.02 -2.47 2.16
CA THR A 129 -0.39 -3.57 1.42
C THR A 129 -0.47 -3.26 -0.07
N LEU A 130 0.68 -3.19 -0.74
CA LEU A 130 0.75 -3.04 -2.19
C LEU A 130 0.95 -4.40 -2.86
N SER A 131 0.15 -4.69 -3.87
CA SER A 131 0.34 -5.81 -4.80
C SER A 131 0.95 -5.31 -6.12
N SER A 132 1.72 -6.17 -6.79
CA SER A 132 1.97 -5.99 -8.22
C SER A 132 0.64 -6.13 -8.95
N ASP A 133 0.41 -5.32 -9.99
CA ASP A 133 -0.74 -5.50 -10.87
C ASP A 133 -0.78 -6.97 -11.36
N PRO A 134 -1.94 -7.64 -11.32
CA PRO A 134 -2.08 -8.92 -12.00
C PRO A 134 -1.66 -8.70 -13.46
N GLU A 135 -0.88 -9.63 -14.00
CA GLU A 135 -0.55 -9.62 -15.42
C GLU A 135 -1.87 -9.45 -16.18
N ASP A 136 -1.91 -8.53 -17.15
CA ASP A 136 -2.84 -8.68 -18.26
C ASP A 136 -2.58 -10.11 -18.75
N GLU A 137 -3.57 -10.99 -18.55
CA GLU A 137 -3.56 -12.36 -19.05
C GLU A 137 -3.11 -12.22 -20.50
N TYR A 138 -1.88 -12.65 -20.81
CA TYR A 138 -1.36 -12.55 -22.15
C TYR A 138 -2.40 -13.26 -23.04
N ASP A 139 -3.05 -12.50 -23.92
CA ASP A 139 -3.62 -13.04 -25.14
C ASP A 139 -2.43 -13.75 -25.80
N ASP A 140 -2.37 -15.07 -25.64
CA ASP A 140 -1.44 -16.01 -26.26
C ASP A 140 -1.67 -16.08 -27.79
N ASP A 141 -2.15 -15.00 -28.41
CA ASP A 141 -2.14 -14.84 -29.84
C ASP A 141 -0.77 -14.31 -30.23
N GLU A 142 0.12 -15.26 -30.52
CA GLU A 142 1.30 -15.11 -31.38
C GLU A 142 0.89 -14.45 -32.71
N ASN A 143 0.67 -13.15 -32.72
CA ASN A 143 0.67 -12.37 -33.94
C ASN A 143 1.67 -11.22 -33.78
N ASP A 144 2.86 -11.49 -34.30
CA ASP A 144 3.91 -10.54 -34.66
C ASP A 144 3.34 -9.45 -35.60
N SER A 145 2.54 -8.57 -35.04
CA SER A 145 2.30 -7.23 -35.56
C SER A 145 2.91 -6.30 -34.54
N GLU A 146 4.12 -5.84 -34.84
CA GLU A 146 4.70 -4.62 -34.30
C GLU A 146 3.74 -3.45 -34.60
N GLU A 147 2.64 -3.33 -33.88
CA GLU A 147 1.96 -2.07 -33.75
C GLU A 147 2.81 -1.22 -32.79
N PRO A 148 3.26 -0.03 -33.22
CA PRO A 148 3.98 0.86 -32.34
C PRO A 148 3.02 1.25 -31.23
N LEU A 149 3.22 0.65 -30.04
CA LEU A 149 2.62 1.09 -28.79
C LEU A 149 2.69 2.61 -28.77
N HIS A 150 1.52 3.23 -28.82
CA HIS A 150 1.38 4.68 -28.69
C HIS A 150 2.17 5.11 -27.46
N SER A 151 3.29 5.77 -27.73
CA SER A 151 4.21 6.36 -26.79
C SER A 151 3.58 7.64 -26.25
N ASP A 152 2.58 7.50 -25.38
CA ASP A 152 2.03 8.61 -24.60
C ASP A 152 1.98 8.31 -23.10
N HIS A 153 2.66 7.24 -22.64
CA HIS A 153 3.02 7.14 -21.22
C HIS A 153 4.37 7.80 -21.00
N ASP A 154 4.27 9.09 -20.71
CA ASP A 154 5.30 10.00 -20.23
C ASP A 154 6.32 9.27 -19.33
N GLU A 155 7.53 9.09 -19.85
CA GLU A 155 8.70 8.74 -19.05
C GLU A 155 8.98 9.92 -18.10
N GLY A 156 8.26 10.05 -16.98
CA GLY A 156 8.66 11.05 -15.99
C GLY A 156 7.70 11.49 -14.90
N GLU A 157 6.39 11.27 -15.00
CA GLU A 157 5.51 11.71 -13.91
C GLU A 157 5.51 10.68 -12.78
N GLU A 158 6.10 11.05 -11.63
CA GLU A 158 5.84 10.37 -10.37
C GLU A 158 4.33 10.21 -10.22
N PRO A 159 3.81 9.01 -9.88
CA PRO A 159 2.41 8.92 -9.51
C PRO A 159 2.23 9.91 -8.37
N ASP A 160 1.44 10.97 -8.61
CA ASP A 160 1.23 12.07 -7.65
C ASP A 160 0.31 11.60 -6.54
N ILE A 161 0.76 10.58 -5.82
CA ILE A 161 0.12 10.04 -4.64
C ILE A 161 0.43 11.05 -3.55
N LEU A 162 -0.42 12.07 -3.51
CA LEU A 162 -0.49 13.02 -2.41
C LEU A 162 -0.72 12.21 -1.13
N ARG A 163 -0.05 12.59 -0.04
CA ARG A 163 -0.23 12.00 1.32
C ARG A 163 0.45 10.65 1.60
N LEU A 164 1.47 10.27 0.83
CA LEU A 164 2.39 9.19 1.23
C LEU A 164 3.01 9.36 2.64
N PHE A 165 3.08 10.60 3.13
CA PHE A 165 3.49 10.90 4.52
C PHE A 165 2.56 10.30 5.59
N ARG A 166 1.38 9.79 5.24
CA ARG A 166 0.48 9.09 6.17
C ARG A 166 0.88 7.65 6.42
N LEU A 167 1.59 7.02 5.48
CA LEU A 167 2.01 5.63 5.63
C LEU A 167 2.87 5.46 6.88
N ARG A 168 2.47 4.53 7.74
CA ARG A 168 3.22 4.08 8.92
C ARG A 168 3.76 2.67 8.70
N ARG A 169 3.00 1.83 8.00
CA ARG A 169 3.35 0.46 7.63
C ARG A 169 3.07 0.25 6.15
N LEU A 170 4.09 -0.17 5.42
CA LEU A 170 3.98 -0.53 4.02
C LEU A 170 4.43 -1.97 3.86
N ARG A 171 3.54 -2.82 3.35
CA ARG A 171 3.88 -4.16 2.89
C ARG A 171 3.82 -4.19 1.38
N VAL A 172 4.78 -4.85 0.74
CA VAL A 172 4.73 -5.05 -0.71
C VAL A 172 4.75 -6.55 -0.99
N VAL A 173 3.78 -7.00 -1.77
CA VAL A 173 3.50 -8.40 -2.12
C VAL A 173 3.47 -8.52 -3.64
N GLY A 174 3.99 -9.62 -4.19
CA GLY A 174 4.01 -9.86 -5.63
C GLY A 174 5.35 -9.54 -6.30
N GLY A 175 5.78 -10.45 -7.16
CA GLY A 175 6.94 -10.36 -8.05
C GLY A 175 6.54 -11.01 -9.38
N ASP A 176 7.13 -10.69 -10.53
CA ASP A 176 8.54 -10.42 -10.71
C ASP A 176 8.77 -9.80 -12.09
N ARG A 177 8.84 -8.46 -12.21
CA ARG A 177 9.81 -7.75 -13.08
C ARG A 177 9.97 -6.30 -12.59
N PRO A 178 11.19 -5.77 -12.46
CA PRO A 178 11.45 -4.34 -12.25
C PRO A 178 11.06 -3.45 -13.47
N ARG A 179 10.31 -3.98 -14.44
CA ARG A 179 10.04 -3.36 -15.74
C ARG A 179 8.74 -2.56 -15.83
N ARG A 180 7.84 -2.63 -14.83
CA ARG A 180 6.74 -1.67 -14.69
C ARG A 180 6.92 -0.86 -13.42
N LEU A 181 6.82 0.45 -13.57
CA LEU A 181 7.34 1.46 -12.64
C LEU A 181 6.65 1.53 -11.26
N GLY A 182 5.54 0.83 -11.00
CA GLY A 182 4.64 1.10 -9.86
C GLY A 182 5.27 1.00 -8.46
N CYS A 183 5.44 -0.22 -7.93
CA CYS A 183 5.77 -0.42 -6.50
C CYS A 183 7.15 0.13 -6.14
N TRP A 184 8.14 -0.03 -7.02
CA TRP A 184 9.51 0.41 -6.75
C TRP A 184 9.66 1.93 -6.78
N GLN A 185 8.96 2.64 -7.67
CA GLN A 185 8.95 4.10 -7.68
C GLN A 185 8.27 4.65 -6.42
N LEU A 186 7.19 4.00 -5.96
CA LEU A 186 6.53 4.37 -4.71
C LEU A 186 7.44 4.17 -3.50
N ILE A 187 8.08 2.99 -3.35
CA ILE A 187 9.05 2.75 -2.27
C ILE A 187 10.23 3.73 -2.38
N ALA A 188 10.60 4.12 -3.60
CA ALA A 188 11.67 5.08 -3.82
C ALA A 188 11.29 6.53 -3.49
N SER A 189 10.00 6.83 -3.31
CA SER A 189 9.49 8.18 -3.09
C SER A 189 10.06 8.80 -1.82
N PRO A 190 10.57 10.04 -1.88
CA PRO A 190 11.04 10.77 -0.70
C PRO A 190 9.90 11.21 0.23
N ARG A 191 8.63 11.02 -0.18
CA ARG A 191 7.44 11.43 0.59
C ARG A 191 7.07 10.45 1.71
N LEU A 192 7.72 9.29 1.81
CA LEU A 192 7.54 8.25 2.85
C LEU A 192 8.20 8.63 4.19
N THR A 193 8.01 9.88 4.63
CA THR A 193 8.74 10.47 5.76
C THR A 193 8.35 9.91 7.13
N ASN A 194 7.14 9.37 7.26
CA ASN A 194 6.63 8.82 8.52
C ASN A 194 6.53 7.30 8.52
N LEU A 195 7.14 6.62 7.54
CA LEU A 195 7.12 5.17 7.47
C LEU A 195 7.93 4.56 8.63
N GLU A 196 7.28 3.69 9.41
CA GLU A 196 7.85 3.04 10.60
C GLU A 196 8.16 1.56 10.36
N VAL A 197 7.37 0.89 9.53
CA VAL A 197 7.48 -0.53 9.20
C VAL A 197 7.49 -0.71 7.69
N LEU A 198 8.52 -1.38 7.17
CA LEU A 198 8.62 -1.76 5.76
C LEU A 198 8.77 -3.27 5.63
N ASP A 199 7.74 -3.91 5.08
CA ASP A 199 7.69 -5.36 4.88
C ASP A 199 7.84 -5.68 3.38
N LEU A 200 9.05 -6.14 3.02
CA LEU A 200 9.41 -6.62 1.70
C LEU A 200 9.70 -8.12 1.72
N SER A 201 9.20 -8.85 2.73
CA SER A 201 9.56 -10.26 2.88
C SER A 201 8.96 -11.16 1.79
N ALA A 202 7.94 -10.67 1.09
CA ALA A 202 7.35 -11.34 -0.06
C ALA A 202 8.15 -11.11 -1.35
N LEU A 203 9.17 -10.25 -1.32
CA LEU A 203 10.01 -9.93 -2.46
C LEU A 203 11.40 -10.57 -2.26
N GLY A 204 11.86 -11.33 -3.24
CA GLY A 204 13.26 -11.73 -3.28
C GLY A 204 14.12 -10.51 -3.61
N LEU A 205 14.96 -10.07 -2.66
CA LEU A 205 15.86 -8.94 -2.86
C LEU A 205 17.32 -9.39 -2.95
N SER A 206 18.08 -8.83 -3.91
CA SER A 206 19.54 -8.95 -3.85
C SER A 206 20.09 -8.15 -2.67
N SER A 207 21.16 -8.67 -2.06
CA SER A 207 21.88 -8.01 -0.96
C SER A 207 22.31 -6.57 -1.29
N ARG A 208 22.74 -6.29 -2.53
CA ARG A 208 23.10 -4.94 -3.00
C ARG A 208 21.90 -4.01 -3.10
N TYR A 209 20.80 -4.51 -3.66
CA TYR A 209 19.59 -3.70 -3.81
C TYR A 209 18.97 -3.38 -2.45
N ALA A 210 18.93 -4.33 -1.53
CA ALA A 210 18.49 -4.09 -0.15
C ALA A 210 19.34 -2.99 0.52
N GLU A 211 20.65 -2.99 0.33
CA GLU A 211 21.55 -1.94 0.85
C GLU A 211 21.27 -0.56 0.24
N GLN A 212 21.06 -0.47 -1.07
CA GLN A 212 20.74 0.79 -1.74
C GLN A 212 19.35 1.32 -1.35
N LEU A 213 18.35 0.43 -1.30
CA LEU A 213 16.98 0.77 -0.98
C LEU A 213 16.87 1.35 0.44
N LEU A 214 17.58 0.71 1.38
CA LEU A 214 17.64 1.09 2.79
C LEU A 214 18.89 1.92 3.07
N ALA A 215 19.28 2.84 2.19
CA ALA A 215 20.35 3.78 2.47
C ALA A 215 20.06 4.60 3.76
N PRO A 216 21.09 5.09 4.47
CA PRO A 216 20.91 6.05 5.56
C PRO A 216 20.07 7.25 5.09
N ASP A 217 19.30 7.85 6.01
CA ASP A 217 18.48 9.05 5.80
C ASP A 217 17.25 8.93 4.89
N ARG A 218 17.07 7.82 4.16
CA ARG A 218 15.91 7.65 3.27
C ARG A 218 14.57 7.60 4.01
N PHE A 219 14.53 6.86 5.11
CA PHE A 219 13.33 6.69 5.93
C PHE A 219 13.65 7.12 7.37
N PRO A 220 13.36 8.36 7.75
CA PRO A 220 13.84 8.93 9.02
C PRO A 220 13.16 8.33 10.25
N ARG A 221 11.98 7.71 10.10
CA ARG A 221 11.23 7.06 11.19
C ARG A 221 11.19 5.53 11.10
N LEU A 222 11.90 4.93 10.14
CA LEU A 222 11.84 3.49 9.91
C LEU A 222 12.56 2.73 11.03
N ARG A 223 11.80 1.89 11.73
CA ARG A 223 12.27 1.14 12.91
C ARG A 223 12.19 -0.38 12.74
N GLU A 224 11.24 -0.88 11.95
CA GLU A 224 11.08 -2.30 11.64
C GLU A 224 11.20 -2.55 10.15
N VAL A 225 12.03 -3.53 9.77
CA VAL A 225 12.10 -4.03 8.39
C VAL A 225 11.94 -5.54 8.35
N ARG A 226 11.23 -6.04 7.34
CA ARG A 226 11.13 -7.47 7.05
C ARG A 226 11.60 -7.73 5.65
N LEU A 227 12.56 -8.63 5.49
CA LEU A 227 13.31 -8.79 4.26
C LEU A 227 13.50 -10.27 3.93
N ASN A 228 13.29 -10.63 2.66
CA ASN A 228 13.79 -11.86 2.07
C ASN A 228 14.96 -11.49 1.15
N VAL A 229 16.19 -11.74 1.61
CA VAL A 229 17.41 -11.35 0.90
C VAL A 229 18.17 -12.58 0.44
N PHE A 230 18.40 -12.66 -0.85
CA PHE A 230 19.25 -13.67 -1.47
C PHE A 230 20.58 -13.08 -1.92
N ASP A 231 21.54 -13.98 -2.09
CA ASP A 231 22.86 -13.63 -2.59
C ASP A 231 22.88 -13.71 -4.11
N SER A 232 22.81 -12.56 -4.78
CA SER A 232 22.93 -12.49 -6.23
C SER A 232 24.39 -12.27 -6.64
N ASN A 233 25.30 -13.15 -6.25
CA ASN A 233 26.49 -13.37 -7.07
C ASN A 233 26.15 -14.37 -8.18
N GLY A 234 25.30 -13.96 -9.11
CA GLY A 234 25.29 -14.58 -10.44
C GLY A 234 26.68 -14.36 -11.07
N PRO A 235 27.23 -15.33 -11.81
CA PRO A 235 28.57 -15.21 -12.38
C PRO A 235 28.68 -13.95 -13.24
N ARG A 236 29.67 -13.10 -12.96
CA ARG A 236 30.04 -12.01 -13.87
C ARG A 236 30.66 -12.63 -15.11
N ILE A 237 29.99 -12.55 -16.26
CA ILE A 237 30.67 -12.70 -17.54
C ILE A 237 31.52 -11.44 -17.74
N GLY A 238 32.74 -11.45 -17.23
CA GLY A 238 33.78 -10.57 -17.74
C GLY A 238 34.15 -11.02 -19.15
N SER A 239 34.49 -10.08 -20.02
CA SER A 239 34.94 -10.30 -21.42
C SER A 239 36.25 -11.08 -21.57
N ALA A 240 36.62 -11.90 -20.59
CA ALA A 240 37.67 -12.90 -20.64
C ALA A 240 37.29 -13.99 -19.62
N GLY A 241 36.95 -15.20 -20.11
CA GLY A 241 36.32 -16.25 -19.32
C GLY A 241 37.19 -16.81 -18.19
N CYS A 242 37.17 -16.16 -17.03
CA CYS A 242 37.67 -16.69 -15.77
C CYS A 242 36.57 -16.56 -14.71
N LEU A 243 35.99 -17.70 -14.32
CA LEU A 243 35.01 -17.79 -13.24
C LEU A 243 35.75 -17.79 -11.89
N THR A 244 35.78 -16.64 -11.22
CA THR A 244 36.08 -16.57 -9.78
C THR A 244 35.04 -15.68 -9.12
N ALA A 245 33.86 -16.23 -8.86
CA ALA A 245 33.01 -15.74 -7.77
C ALA A 245 33.26 -16.68 -6.59
N ASP A 246 34.10 -16.24 -5.63
CA ASP A 246 34.26 -16.95 -4.37
C ASP A 246 32.91 -16.95 -3.64
N ILE A 247 32.28 -18.12 -3.57
CA ILE A 247 31.06 -18.39 -2.79
C ILE A 247 31.22 -17.92 -1.32
N ASP A 248 32.46 -17.92 -0.81
CA ASP A 248 32.81 -17.42 0.52
C ASP A 248 32.63 -15.89 0.66
N THR A 249 32.90 -15.11 -0.39
CA THR A 249 32.77 -13.64 -0.37
C THR A 249 31.31 -13.19 -0.29
N SER A 250 30.44 -13.98 -0.93
CA SER A 250 28.99 -13.86 -0.93
C SER A 250 28.41 -13.99 0.49
N ALA A 251 28.64 -15.14 1.13
CA ALA A 251 28.16 -15.41 2.48
C ALA A 251 28.69 -14.38 3.50
N ILE A 252 29.96 -13.97 3.36
CA ILE A 252 30.56 -12.92 4.20
C ILE A 252 29.85 -11.57 3.99
N TYR A 253 29.54 -11.20 2.75
CA TYR A 253 28.85 -9.94 2.47
C TYR A 253 27.44 -9.93 3.06
N LEU A 254 26.67 -11.01 2.86
CA LEU A 254 25.32 -11.13 3.40
C LEU A 254 25.33 -11.12 4.95
N ALA A 255 26.27 -11.81 5.59
CA ALA A 255 26.45 -11.76 7.05
C ALA A 255 26.78 -10.34 7.55
N ARG A 256 27.64 -9.60 6.83
CA ARG A 256 27.94 -8.19 7.15
C ARG A 256 26.74 -7.28 6.97
N LEU A 257 25.97 -7.48 5.91
CA LEU A 257 24.72 -6.75 5.68
C LEU A 257 23.74 -6.97 6.83
N ARG A 258 23.52 -8.24 7.21
CA ARG A 258 22.64 -8.61 8.33
C ARG A 258 23.02 -7.88 9.61
N ARG A 259 24.30 -7.98 10.00
CA ARG A 259 24.82 -7.32 11.20
C ARG A 259 24.65 -5.80 11.19
N ARG A 260 24.81 -5.14 10.04
CA ARG A 260 24.61 -3.69 9.92
C ARG A 260 23.14 -3.30 10.08
N PHE A 261 22.23 -4.06 9.50
CA PHE A 261 20.79 -3.79 9.59
C PHE A 261 20.28 -4.09 11.00
N ASP A 262 20.69 -5.20 11.61
CA ASP A 262 20.34 -5.56 12.99
C ASP A 262 20.85 -4.52 14.01
N ALA A 263 21.93 -3.80 13.70
CA ALA A 263 22.44 -2.71 14.53
C ALA A 263 21.76 -1.36 14.28
N ARG A 264 21.10 -1.19 13.12
CA ARG A 264 20.48 0.08 12.71
C ARG A 264 19.00 0.16 13.07
N PHE A 265 18.27 -0.92 12.89
CA PHE A 265 16.82 -0.96 13.09
C PHE A 265 16.49 -1.55 14.45
N GLU A 266 15.40 -1.09 15.08
CA GLU A 266 14.91 -1.65 16.35
C GLU A 266 14.54 -3.13 16.18
N LYS A 267 14.03 -3.49 15.00
CA LYS A 267 13.66 -4.86 14.67
C LYS A 267 13.91 -5.19 13.21
N VAL A 268 14.55 -6.33 12.98
CA VAL A 268 14.76 -6.89 11.65
C VAL A 268 14.24 -8.32 11.63
N VAL A 269 13.38 -8.62 10.66
CA VAL A 269 12.91 -9.99 10.40
C VAL A 269 13.53 -10.46 9.08
N TRP A 270 14.46 -11.41 9.19
CA TRP A 270 15.04 -12.09 8.04
C TRP A 270 14.19 -13.30 7.68
N CYS A 271 13.40 -13.18 6.63
CA CYS A 271 12.67 -14.31 6.06
C CYS A 271 13.62 -15.06 5.12
N THR A 272 13.80 -16.36 5.36
CA THR A 272 14.33 -17.30 4.36
C THR A 272 13.14 -17.88 3.62
N ASP A 273 13.27 -18.17 2.32
CA ASP A 273 12.20 -18.84 1.55
C ASP A 273 11.54 -19.97 2.37
N PRO A 274 10.19 -20.03 2.43
CA PRO A 274 9.49 -21.17 3.03
C PRO A 274 9.75 -22.47 2.26
#